data_AF-A0A0D6TKF7-F1
#
_entry.id   AF-A0A0D6TKF7-F1
#
_cell.length_a   1.000
_cell.length_b   1.000
_cell.length_c   1.000
_cell.angle_alpha   90.00
_cell.angle_beta   90.00
_cell.angle_gamma   90.00
#
_symmetry.space_group_name_H-M   'P 1'
#
loop_
_entity.id
_entity.type
_entity.pdbx_description
1 polymer ?
#
loop_
_entity_poly.entity_id
_entity_poly.type
_entity_poly.pdbx_seq_one_letter_code
_entity_poly.pdbx_strand_id
1 'polypeptide(L)'
;MKTNFRKIASLVVISTFLFSCSNDPVIENNELSYLTSDKIEFGKYIANSIKSSNGISLFKDNKFKDQNEVLLTEVFNSLNIKNSEEFISPEIKKEGILECFVYNQEKMNLNFLNDLQILFVPIDDNVEKLEGVDINGNKITVNALTPSDKPMLFIDQHGKFEFQKNMKLFNEELKKRGLDYKLTNNVSSQSTAVDFNKIDSIKLSDVEEPWFKGNPEIYAIVFNFDKNFNDPSVPPLRVLQMPYIKKKDVLYTPEQPFVFWNEHTRNAATMIIMEEDSGFDYAAVINIVVQAIGTGVTLGTGDVVWTPFVVNTVTSVLDAIKGSWSQDSDDEIDQYYIIRKENVTQLKKGASNNASITYSFETL
;
A
#
# COMPACT_ATOMS: atom_id res chain seq x y z
N MET A 1 68.73 -2.54 43.23
CA MET A 1 68.02 -1.88 42.12
C MET A 1 66.57 -1.69 42.60
N LYS A 2 65.99 -0.48 42.81
CA LYS A 2 66.14 0.82 42.12
C LYS A 2 66.08 0.62 40.60
N THR A 3 65.04 1.01 39.87
CA THR A 3 64.38 2.34 39.80
C THR A 3 62.87 2.19 39.45
N ASN A 4 61.95 3.01 39.99
CA ASN A 4 61.45 4.32 39.46
C ASN A 4 60.94 4.21 38.00
N PHE A 5 59.87 4.85 37.52
CA PHE A 5 59.05 6.01 37.95
C PHE A 5 57.69 5.94 37.17
N ARG A 6 56.61 6.71 37.34
CA ARG A 6 56.20 7.85 38.20
C ARG A 6 54.64 7.92 38.22
N LYS A 7 54.02 8.66 39.15
CA LYS A 7 52.64 9.21 39.04
C LYS A 7 52.72 10.74 39.01
N ILE A 8 51.87 11.40 38.22
CA ILE A 8 51.52 12.83 38.26
C ILE A 8 50.05 12.86 37.79
N ALA A 9 48.98 13.19 38.54
CA ALA A 9 48.74 14.06 39.69
C ALA A 9 48.58 15.55 39.34
N SER A 10 47.31 15.99 39.26
CA SER A 10 46.69 17.27 39.69
C SER A 10 45.66 17.76 38.64
N LEU A 11 44.60 18.51 38.93
CA LEU A 11 44.17 19.21 40.16
C LEU A 11 42.63 19.33 40.17
N VAL A 12 41.99 19.40 41.36
CA VAL A 12 40.58 19.82 41.52
C VAL A 12 40.56 21.21 42.16
N VAL A 13 39.88 22.19 41.56
CA VAL A 13 39.32 23.36 42.26
C VAL A 13 37.97 23.76 41.65
N ILE A 14 37.05 24.12 42.54
CA ILE A 14 35.65 24.52 42.33
C ILE A 14 35.55 26.04 42.09
N SER A 15 34.64 26.51 41.23
CA SER A 15 33.63 27.53 41.61
C SER A 15 32.74 27.99 40.46
N THR A 16 31.49 28.27 40.83
CA THR A 16 30.41 28.86 40.04
C THR A 16 30.64 30.34 39.75
N PHE A 17 30.32 30.78 38.55
CA PHE A 17 29.86 32.15 38.28
C PHE A 17 28.56 32.12 37.49
N LEU A 18 27.56 32.85 37.98
CA LEU A 18 26.25 33.01 37.37
C LEU A 18 26.24 34.26 36.48
N PHE A 19 25.94 34.08 35.18
CA PHE A 19 25.32 35.06 34.27
C PHE A 19 24.65 34.19 33.19
N SER A 20 23.33 33.98 33.22
CA SER A 20 22.25 34.89 32.80
C SER A 20 22.25 35.18 31.30
N CYS A 21 21.09 34.97 30.68
CA CYS A 21 20.76 35.19 29.26
C CYS A 21 21.36 34.16 28.26
N SER A 22 20.84 32.94 28.28
CA SER A 22 20.65 32.19 27.04
C SER A 22 19.30 32.60 26.44
N ASN A 23 19.31 33.18 25.24
CA ASN A 23 18.12 33.15 24.41
C ASN A 23 17.99 31.70 23.93
N ASP A 24 17.01 30.97 24.45
CA ASP A 24 16.65 29.69 23.85
C ASP A 24 16.19 29.98 22.42
N PRO A 25 16.79 29.36 21.38
CA PRO A 25 16.24 29.47 20.05
C PRO A 25 14.86 28.79 20.10
N VAL A 26 13.82 29.55 19.78
CA VAL A 26 12.53 28.96 19.44
C VAL A 26 12.81 28.03 18.27
N ILE A 27 12.70 26.72 18.51
CA ILE A 27 12.67 25.73 17.44
C ILE A 27 11.32 25.94 16.76
N GLU A 28 11.30 26.79 15.74
CA GLU A 28 10.25 26.74 14.74
C GLU A 28 10.30 25.34 14.15
N ASN A 29 9.26 24.55 14.40
CA ASN A 29 8.97 23.36 13.62
C ASN A 29 8.64 23.82 12.19
N ASN A 30 9.70 24.04 11.39
CA ASN A 30 9.58 24.07 9.94
C ASN A 30 9.24 22.66 9.49
N GLU A 31 7.94 22.34 9.47
CA GLU A 31 7.41 21.25 8.66
C GLU A 31 7.98 21.42 7.25
N LEU A 32 8.73 20.42 6.80
CA LEU A 32 9.38 20.49 5.51
C LEU A 32 8.30 20.32 4.43
N SER A 33 7.99 21.40 3.71
CA SER A 33 7.05 21.36 2.58
C SER A 33 7.48 20.29 1.57
N TYR A 34 6.60 19.33 1.30
CA TYR A 34 6.80 18.30 0.28
C TYR A 34 6.55 18.83 -1.14
N LEU A 35 5.98 20.04 -1.24
CA LEU A 35 5.68 20.72 -2.49
C LEU A 35 6.93 21.44 -3.06
N THR A 36 7.77 20.67 -3.76
CA THR A 36 8.95 21.18 -4.46
C THR A 36 8.61 22.23 -5.54
N SER A 37 9.59 23.07 -5.89
CA SER A 37 9.45 24.06 -6.98
C SER A 37 9.00 23.42 -8.30
N ASP A 38 9.45 22.20 -8.59
CA ASP A 38 9.05 21.45 -9.77
C ASP A 38 7.56 21.05 -9.69
N LYS A 39 7.10 20.52 -8.55
CA LYS A 39 5.67 20.21 -8.33
C LYS A 39 4.80 21.47 -8.46
N ILE A 40 5.28 22.63 -8.00
CA ILE A 40 4.57 23.92 -8.18
C ILE A 40 4.43 24.30 -9.65
N GLU A 41 5.52 24.30 -10.44
CA GLU A 41 5.43 24.64 -11.86
C GLU A 41 4.63 23.61 -12.66
N PHE A 42 4.70 22.33 -12.28
CA PHE A 42 3.89 21.27 -12.88
C PHE A 42 2.40 21.43 -12.56
N GLY A 43 2.04 21.74 -11.31
CA GLY A 43 0.66 22.07 -10.92
C GLY A 43 0.12 23.28 -11.69
N LYS A 44 0.92 24.35 -11.84
CA LYS A 44 0.56 25.52 -12.68
C LYS A 44 0.36 25.15 -14.14
N TYR A 45 1.18 24.26 -14.68
CA TYR A 45 1.04 23.77 -16.05
C TYR A 45 -0.30 23.01 -16.24
N ILE A 46 -0.65 22.11 -15.31
CA ILE A 46 -1.93 21.40 -15.30
C ILE A 46 -3.09 22.40 -15.22
N ALA A 47 -3.03 23.37 -14.29
CA ALA A 47 -4.03 24.42 -14.14
C ALA A 47 -4.25 25.22 -15.43
N ASN A 48 -3.17 25.63 -16.08
CA ASN A 48 -3.22 26.39 -17.34
C ASN A 48 -3.75 25.56 -18.51
N SER A 49 -3.43 24.27 -18.57
CA SER A 49 -3.95 23.35 -19.58
C SER A 49 -5.45 23.05 -19.40
N ILE A 50 -5.93 22.89 -18.16
CA ILE A 50 -7.37 22.74 -17.87
C ILE A 50 -8.15 23.99 -18.34
N LYS A 51 -7.62 25.20 -18.10
CA LYS A 51 -8.23 26.45 -18.56
C LYS A 51 -8.22 26.61 -20.09
N SER A 52 -7.13 26.25 -20.76
CA SER A 52 -6.95 26.51 -22.19
C SER A 52 -7.57 25.45 -23.11
N SER A 53 -7.66 24.20 -22.66
CA SER A 53 -8.11 23.05 -23.47
C SER A 53 -9.54 22.58 -23.17
N ASN A 54 -10.44 23.48 -22.76
CA ASN A 54 -11.84 23.14 -22.42
C ASN A 54 -11.93 22.04 -21.32
N GLY A 55 -11.14 22.14 -20.25
CA GLY A 55 -11.10 21.15 -19.17
C GLY A 55 -12.43 20.87 -18.48
N ILE A 56 -13.47 21.70 -18.70
CA ILE A 56 -14.86 21.39 -18.34
C ILE A 56 -15.33 20.04 -18.90
N SER A 57 -14.89 19.62 -20.10
CA SER A 57 -15.29 18.30 -20.65
C SER A 57 -14.58 17.13 -19.97
N LEU A 58 -13.37 17.33 -19.45
CA LEU A 58 -12.64 16.31 -18.68
C LEU A 58 -13.45 15.85 -17.46
N PHE A 59 -14.03 16.81 -16.73
CA PHE A 59 -14.80 16.57 -15.51
C PHE A 59 -16.29 16.28 -15.75
N LYS A 60 -16.75 16.23 -17.01
CA LYS A 60 -18.06 15.69 -17.39
C LYS A 60 -18.01 14.19 -17.69
N ASP A 61 -16.82 13.64 -17.87
CA ASP A 61 -16.60 12.22 -18.06
C ASP A 61 -16.86 11.46 -16.73
N ASN A 62 -17.34 10.22 -16.85
CA ASN A 62 -17.52 9.32 -15.72
C ASN A 62 -16.17 8.78 -15.19
N LYS A 63 -15.05 8.94 -15.92
CA LYS A 63 -13.73 8.38 -15.57
C LYS A 63 -13.20 8.77 -14.18
N PHE A 64 -13.70 9.86 -13.58
CA PHE A 64 -13.32 10.34 -12.25
C PHE A 64 -14.37 10.09 -11.16
N LYS A 65 -15.49 9.45 -11.49
CA LYS A 65 -16.53 9.15 -10.50
C LYS A 65 -16.01 8.17 -9.46
N ASP A 66 -16.52 8.30 -8.25
CA ASP A 66 -16.12 7.49 -7.09
C ASP A 66 -14.60 7.49 -6.89
N GLN A 67 -13.97 8.65 -7.11
CA GLN A 67 -12.53 8.86 -7.02
C GLN A 67 -11.70 7.93 -7.92
N ASN A 68 -12.28 7.36 -8.98
CA ASN A 68 -11.53 6.48 -9.86
C ASN A 68 -10.31 7.20 -10.45
N GLU A 69 -9.19 6.52 -10.29
CA GLU A 69 -7.84 6.95 -10.56
C GLU A 69 -7.49 6.65 -12.02
N VAL A 70 -6.89 7.63 -12.69
CA VAL A 70 -6.52 7.57 -14.11
C VAL A 70 -5.09 8.06 -14.32
N LEU A 71 -4.38 7.44 -15.28
CA LEU A 71 -3.04 7.88 -15.66
C LEU A 71 -3.08 9.35 -16.11
N LEU A 72 -2.12 10.15 -15.65
CA LEU A 72 -2.09 11.58 -15.98
C LEU A 72 -1.88 11.82 -17.48
N THR A 73 -1.28 10.86 -18.19
CA THR A 73 -1.17 10.85 -19.65
C THR A 73 -2.54 10.76 -20.34
N GLU A 74 -3.53 10.07 -19.78
CA GLU A 74 -4.90 10.05 -20.30
C GLU A 74 -5.61 11.40 -20.12
N VAL A 75 -5.30 12.12 -19.04
CA VAL A 75 -5.77 13.50 -18.85
C VAL A 75 -5.16 14.43 -19.88
N PHE A 76 -3.85 14.34 -20.11
CA PHE A 76 -3.18 15.14 -21.14
C PHE A 76 -3.71 14.85 -22.55
N ASN A 77 -3.96 13.57 -22.88
CA ASN A 77 -4.63 13.18 -24.12
C ASN A 77 -6.06 13.76 -24.21
N SER A 78 -6.84 13.70 -23.13
CA SER A 78 -8.20 14.26 -23.05
C SER A 78 -8.22 15.79 -23.23
N LEU A 79 -7.15 16.47 -22.79
CA LEU A 79 -6.93 17.92 -22.96
C LEU A 79 -6.21 18.28 -24.27
N ASN A 80 -6.01 17.31 -25.19
CA ASN A 80 -5.30 17.49 -26.47
C ASN A 80 -3.90 18.12 -26.34
N ILE A 81 -3.25 17.91 -25.19
CA ILE A 81 -1.92 18.43 -24.91
C ILE A 81 -0.88 17.65 -25.70
N LYS A 82 0.04 18.38 -26.35
CA LYS A 82 1.21 17.80 -27.00
C LYS A 82 2.45 18.05 -26.16
N ASN A 83 3.39 17.13 -26.21
CA ASN A 83 4.70 17.23 -25.54
C ASN A 83 4.60 17.43 -24.00
N SER A 84 3.56 16.89 -23.35
CA SER A 84 3.42 16.94 -21.88
C SER A 84 4.65 16.42 -21.12
N GLU A 85 5.35 15.47 -21.71
CA GLU A 85 6.62 14.89 -21.22
C GLU A 85 7.74 15.91 -20.99
N GLU A 86 7.70 17.08 -21.65
CA GLU A 86 8.67 18.18 -21.49
C GLU A 86 8.42 18.99 -20.19
N PHE A 87 7.22 18.91 -19.62
CA PHE A 87 6.81 19.69 -18.44
C PHE A 87 6.87 18.88 -17.14
N ILE A 88 7.11 17.58 -17.22
CA ILE A 88 7.35 16.72 -16.07
C ILE A 88 8.87 16.63 -15.87
N SER A 89 9.38 17.15 -14.75
CA SER A 89 10.84 17.13 -14.51
C SER A 89 11.37 15.71 -14.27
N PRO A 90 12.66 15.45 -14.51
CA PRO A 90 13.28 14.16 -14.18
C PRO A 90 13.14 13.79 -12.70
N GLU A 91 13.00 14.78 -11.82
CA GLU A 91 12.80 14.63 -10.39
C GLU A 91 11.41 14.03 -10.12
N ILE A 92 10.35 14.65 -10.64
CA ILE A 92 8.98 14.12 -10.54
C ILE A 92 8.90 12.71 -11.15
N LYS A 93 9.55 12.44 -12.30
CA LYS A 93 9.54 11.10 -12.94
C LYS A 93 10.25 10.00 -12.13
N LYS A 94 11.08 10.35 -11.13
CA LYS A 94 11.75 9.36 -10.27
C LYS A 94 10.88 8.92 -9.09
N GLU A 95 9.88 9.70 -8.72
CA GLU A 95 9.05 9.43 -7.55
C GLU A 95 8.08 8.27 -7.81
N GLY A 96 7.42 8.21 -8.98
CA GLY A 96 6.56 7.07 -9.33
C GLY A 96 5.73 7.26 -10.61
N ILE A 97 4.72 6.41 -10.84
CA ILE A 97 3.80 6.55 -11.98
C ILE A 97 2.80 7.68 -11.72
N LEU A 98 2.85 8.73 -12.55
CA LEU A 98 1.93 9.85 -12.45
C LEU A 98 0.48 9.46 -12.80
N GLU A 99 -0.37 9.50 -11.79
CA GLU A 99 -1.81 9.34 -11.89
C GLU A 99 -2.56 10.49 -11.21
N CYS A 100 -3.89 10.45 -11.30
CA CYS A 100 -4.74 11.46 -10.68
C CYS A 100 -6.18 10.96 -10.49
N PHE A 101 -6.85 11.52 -9.49
CA PHE A 101 -8.27 11.32 -9.22
C PHE A 101 -8.91 12.66 -8.81
N VAL A 102 -10.25 12.70 -8.77
CA VAL A 102 -10.99 13.90 -8.38
C VAL A 102 -11.81 13.66 -7.12
N TYR A 103 -11.51 14.44 -6.08
CA TYR A 103 -12.31 14.54 -4.87
C TYR A 103 -13.41 15.60 -5.06
N ASN A 104 -14.61 15.36 -4.51
CA ASN A 104 -15.77 16.25 -4.61
C ASN A 104 -16.15 16.67 -6.05
N GLN A 105 -16.05 15.77 -7.03
CA GLN A 105 -16.40 16.08 -8.44
C GLN A 105 -17.82 16.67 -8.58
N GLU A 106 -18.76 16.21 -7.76
CA GLU A 106 -20.16 16.65 -7.73
C GLU A 106 -20.37 18.09 -7.25
N LYS A 107 -19.39 18.67 -6.52
CA LYS A 107 -19.41 20.07 -6.07
C LYS A 107 -18.77 21.02 -7.10
N MET A 108 -18.23 20.49 -8.19
CA MET A 108 -17.50 21.28 -9.17
C MET A 108 -18.41 22.20 -10.00
N ASN A 109 -18.09 23.49 -10.04
CA ASN A 109 -18.77 24.45 -10.91
C ASN A 109 -18.30 24.30 -12.37
N LEU A 110 -18.92 23.37 -13.10
CA LEU A 110 -18.62 23.01 -14.50
C LEU A 110 -18.89 24.13 -15.53
N ASN A 111 -19.16 25.37 -15.12
CA ASN A 111 -19.18 26.53 -16.00
C ASN A 111 -17.87 27.35 -15.95
N PHE A 112 -17.13 27.30 -14.83
CA PHE A 112 -15.99 28.20 -14.58
C PHE A 112 -14.76 27.53 -13.97
N LEU A 113 -14.93 26.41 -13.23
CA LEU A 113 -13.85 25.71 -12.50
C LEU A 113 -13.08 26.57 -11.48
N ASN A 114 -13.56 27.77 -11.12
CA ASN A 114 -12.88 28.73 -10.24
C ASN A 114 -12.49 28.15 -8.87
N ASP A 115 -13.27 27.20 -8.37
CA ASP A 115 -13.08 26.57 -7.05
C ASP A 115 -12.21 25.31 -7.11
N LEU A 116 -11.74 24.90 -8.31
CA LEU A 116 -10.88 23.74 -8.50
C LEU A 116 -9.48 23.98 -7.95
N GLN A 117 -9.05 23.03 -7.14
CA GLN A 117 -7.71 22.97 -6.56
C GLN A 117 -6.94 21.79 -7.18
N ILE A 118 -5.63 21.94 -7.35
CA ILE A 118 -4.74 20.90 -7.88
C ILE A 118 -3.69 20.66 -6.81
N LEU A 119 -3.79 19.52 -6.14
CA LEU A 119 -2.97 19.15 -4.98
C LEU A 119 -2.07 17.98 -5.33
N PHE A 120 -0.95 17.85 -4.63
CA PHE A 120 -0.13 16.64 -4.70
C PHE A 120 -0.44 15.76 -3.49
N VAL A 121 -0.61 14.46 -3.73
CA VAL A 121 -0.73 13.47 -2.66
C VAL A 121 0.62 13.40 -1.93
N PRO A 122 0.65 13.52 -0.59
CA PRO A 122 1.84 13.27 0.21
C PRO A 122 2.11 11.76 0.30
N ILE A 123 3.33 11.38 0.65
CA ILE A 123 3.62 10.00 1.08
C ILE A 123 2.95 9.74 2.43
N ASP A 124 3.35 10.48 3.46
CA ASP A 124 2.88 10.33 4.85
C ASP A 124 1.37 10.64 5.03
N ASP A 125 0.63 9.68 5.54
CA ASP A 125 -0.80 9.80 5.91
C ASP A 125 -1.09 10.77 7.05
N ASN A 126 -0.10 11.05 7.89
CA ASN A 126 -0.24 11.83 9.12
C ASN A 126 0.00 13.33 8.91
N VAL A 127 0.14 13.79 7.65
CA VAL A 127 0.30 15.22 7.38
C VAL A 127 -0.88 16.02 7.92
N GLU A 128 -0.61 17.18 8.51
CA GLU A 128 -1.68 18.13 8.89
C GLU A 128 -2.19 18.96 7.69
N LYS A 129 -1.39 19.03 6.61
CA LYS A 129 -1.52 20.04 5.55
C LYS A 129 -1.25 19.41 4.18
N LEU A 130 -2.18 19.60 3.25
CA LEU A 130 -2.03 19.28 1.84
C LEU A 130 -1.64 20.52 1.06
N GLU A 131 -0.75 20.38 0.09
CA GLU A 131 -0.16 21.49 -0.65
C GLU A 131 -0.36 21.36 -2.18
N GLY A 132 -0.47 22.51 -2.85
CA GLY A 132 -0.60 22.55 -4.31
C GLY A 132 -0.88 23.95 -4.84
N VAL A 133 -1.69 24.03 -5.91
CA VAL A 133 -2.10 25.30 -6.54
C VAL A 133 -3.62 25.39 -6.77
N ASP A 134 -4.15 26.60 -6.80
CA ASP A 134 -5.50 26.86 -7.33
C ASP A 134 -5.51 26.79 -8.88
N ILE A 135 -6.70 26.83 -9.49
CA ILE A 135 -6.85 26.88 -10.95
C ILE A 135 -6.17 28.10 -11.61
N ASN A 136 -5.81 29.14 -10.83
CA ASN A 136 -5.08 30.31 -11.32
C ASN A 136 -3.54 30.12 -11.27
N GLY A 137 -3.04 29.08 -10.59
CA GLY A 137 -1.62 28.81 -10.39
C GLY A 137 -1.03 29.45 -9.13
N ASN A 138 -1.86 29.99 -8.23
CA ASN A 138 -1.43 30.48 -6.92
C ASN A 138 -1.21 29.30 -5.98
N LYS A 139 -0.14 29.32 -5.17
CA LYS A 139 0.06 28.29 -4.12
C LYS A 139 -1.10 28.31 -3.13
N ILE A 140 -1.51 27.14 -2.68
CA ILE A 140 -2.53 26.95 -1.65
C ILE A 140 -2.10 25.85 -0.67
N THR A 141 -2.70 25.91 0.52
CA THR A 141 -2.60 24.89 1.56
C THR A 141 -4.01 24.55 2.03
N VAL A 142 -4.26 23.28 2.32
CA VAL A 142 -5.56 22.73 2.75
C VAL A 142 -5.34 21.92 4.03
N ASN A 143 -6.27 22.00 4.99
CA ASN A 143 -6.21 21.18 6.20
C ASN A 143 -6.48 19.70 5.85
N ALA A 144 -5.52 18.82 6.10
CA ALA A 144 -5.66 17.38 5.85
C ALA A 144 -6.56 16.71 6.90
N LEU A 145 -6.59 17.23 8.13
CA LEU A 145 -7.34 16.64 9.25
C LEU A 145 -8.88 16.75 9.11
N THR A 146 -9.36 17.49 8.11
CA THR A 146 -10.80 17.70 7.87
C THR A 146 -11.11 17.62 6.37
N PRO A 147 -11.96 16.68 5.91
CA PRO A 147 -12.35 16.59 4.52
C PRO A 147 -12.89 17.91 3.97
N SER A 148 -12.39 18.32 2.81
CA SER A 148 -12.75 19.61 2.21
C SER A 148 -14.16 19.62 1.61
N ASP A 149 -14.72 20.82 1.42
CA ASP A 149 -15.93 21.05 0.63
C ASP A 149 -15.64 21.43 -0.84
N LYS A 150 -14.38 21.65 -1.21
CA LYS A 150 -13.98 22.05 -2.57
C LYS A 150 -13.68 20.87 -3.49
N PRO A 151 -13.88 21.02 -4.81
CA PRO A 151 -13.40 20.06 -5.80
C PRO A 151 -11.87 20.09 -5.91
N MET A 152 -11.23 18.92 -5.87
CA MET A 152 -9.78 18.79 -5.95
C MET A 152 -9.40 17.77 -7.01
N LEU A 153 -8.47 18.12 -7.88
CA LEU A 153 -7.70 17.16 -8.68
C LEU A 153 -6.44 16.83 -7.90
N PHE A 154 -6.34 15.61 -7.39
CA PHE A 154 -5.13 15.12 -6.75
C PHE A 154 -4.21 14.55 -7.82
N ILE A 155 -2.93 14.90 -7.75
CA ILE A 155 -1.84 14.31 -8.54
C ILE A 155 -1.08 13.37 -7.62
N ASP A 156 -1.05 12.10 -7.98
CA ASP A 156 -0.45 11.03 -7.21
C ASP A 156 0.62 10.30 -8.03
N GLN A 157 1.50 9.61 -7.32
CA GLN A 157 2.67 8.91 -7.83
C GLN A 157 2.83 7.51 -7.22
N HIS A 158 2.04 7.15 -6.20
CA HIS A 158 2.28 5.98 -5.35
C HIS A 158 1.11 5.00 -5.24
N GLY A 159 -0.13 5.40 -5.55
CA GLY A 159 -1.28 4.51 -5.52
C GLY A 159 -1.36 3.52 -6.70
N LYS A 160 -2.59 3.10 -6.99
CA LYS A 160 -3.06 2.07 -7.93
C LYS A 160 -2.15 1.67 -9.08
N PHE A 161 -1.63 2.59 -9.91
CA PHE A 161 -0.80 2.19 -11.06
C PHE A 161 0.63 1.82 -10.66
N GLU A 162 1.19 2.47 -9.64
CA GLU A 162 2.45 2.07 -9.03
C GLU A 162 2.26 0.76 -8.25
N PHE A 163 1.17 0.61 -7.47
CA PHE A 163 0.77 -0.66 -6.85
C PHE A 163 0.68 -1.82 -7.85
N GLN A 164 -0.01 -1.63 -8.98
CA GLN A 164 -0.13 -2.68 -10.01
C GLN A 164 1.21 -3.08 -10.63
N LYS A 165 2.11 -2.11 -10.83
CA LYS A 165 3.49 -2.35 -11.29
C LYS A 165 4.29 -3.11 -10.23
N ASN A 166 4.21 -2.69 -8.98
CA ASN A 166 4.84 -3.31 -7.82
C ASN A 166 4.40 -4.76 -7.65
N MET A 167 3.10 -5.01 -7.62
CA MET A 167 2.52 -6.34 -7.50
C MET A 167 2.86 -7.25 -8.70
N LYS A 168 3.05 -6.68 -9.90
CA LYS A 168 3.57 -7.43 -11.05
C LYS A 168 5.03 -7.84 -10.83
N LEU A 169 5.88 -6.96 -10.31
CA LEU A 169 7.29 -7.27 -9.99
C LEU A 169 7.40 -8.34 -8.89
N PHE A 170 6.56 -8.26 -7.85
CA PHE A 170 6.42 -9.30 -6.82
C PHE A 170 6.07 -10.65 -7.44
N ASN A 171 5.05 -10.70 -8.30
CA ASN A 171 4.65 -11.93 -8.99
C ASN A 171 5.78 -12.47 -9.86
N GLU A 172 6.50 -11.62 -10.61
CA GLU A 172 7.68 -12.01 -11.41
C GLU A 172 8.81 -12.59 -10.55
N GLU A 173 9.04 -12.04 -9.35
CA GLU A 173 10.04 -12.53 -8.40
C GLU A 173 9.67 -13.89 -7.79
N LEU A 174 8.39 -14.13 -7.50
CA LEU A 174 7.90 -15.48 -7.16
C LEU A 174 8.20 -16.49 -8.27
N LYS A 175 7.99 -16.13 -9.56
CA LYS A 175 8.29 -17.04 -10.69
C LYS A 175 9.76 -17.38 -10.78
N LYS A 176 10.63 -16.38 -10.66
CA LYS A 176 12.10 -16.57 -10.69
C LYS A 176 12.57 -17.54 -9.60
N ARG A 177 11.92 -17.53 -8.44
CA ARG A 177 12.24 -18.40 -7.30
C ARG A 177 11.59 -19.78 -7.37
N GLY A 178 10.74 -20.05 -8.37
CA GLY A 178 9.95 -21.28 -8.46
C GLY A 178 8.79 -21.33 -7.46
N LEU A 179 8.47 -20.20 -6.82
CA LEU A 179 7.36 -20.05 -5.88
C LEU A 179 6.04 -19.67 -6.58
N ASP A 180 6.06 -19.52 -7.91
CA ASP A 180 4.83 -19.40 -8.70
C ASP A 180 4.25 -20.76 -9.05
N TYR A 181 2.94 -20.77 -9.26
CA TYR A 181 2.28 -21.97 -9.75
C TYR A 181 2.65 -22.23 -11.20
N LYS A 182 3.60 -23.15 -11.39
CA LYS A 182 3.68 -23.89 -12.64
C LYS A 182 2.41 -24.74 -12.76
N LEU A 183 1.45 -24.24 -13.55
CA LEU A 183 0.63 -25.10 -14.41
C LEU A 183 1.61 -26.00 -15.17
N THR A 184 1.87 -27.19 -14.63
CA THR A 184 2.78 -28.12 -15.27
C THR A 184 2.07 -28.63 -16.51
N ASN A 185 2.50 -28.14 -17.68
CA ASN A 185 2.02 -28.59 -18.99
C ASN A 185 2.33 -30.08 -19.30
N ASN A 186 2.73 -30.85 -18.29
CA ASN A 186 2.56 -32.30 -18.25
C ASN A 186 1.07 -32.63 -18.06
N VAL A 187 0.27 -32.26 -19.07
CA VAL A 187 -1.07 -32.81 -19.30
C VAL A 187 -0.91 -34.28 -19.68
N SER A 188 -0.62 -35.12 -18.69
CA SER A 188 -1.11 -36.49 -18.73
C SER A 188 -2.63 -36.42 -18.79
N SER A 189 -3.25 -37.34 -19.54
CA SER A 189 -4.62 -37.21 -20.03
C SER A 189 -5.71 -37.50 -18.98
N GLN A 190 -5.57 -36.93 -17.78
CA GLN A 190 -6.61 -36.82 -16.77
C GLN A 190 -6.80 -35.34 -16.41
N SER A 191 -7.98 -34.81 -16.72
CA SER A 191 -8.46 -33.57 -16.09
C SER A 191 -8.62 -33.82 -14.60
N THR A 192 -7.65 -33.41 -13.78
CA THR A 192 -7.81 -33.36 -12.33
C THR A 192 -8.61 -32.11 -11.98
N ALA A 193 -9.83 -32.30 -11.50
CA ALA A 193 -10.72 -31.21 -11.14
C ALA A 193 -10.06 -30.29 -10.09
N VAL A 194 -10.19 -28.97 -10.25
CA VAL A 194 -9.52 -27.97 -9.42
C VAL A 194 -10.39 -27.65 -8.22
N ASP A 195 -9.98 -28.12 -7.04
CA ASP A 195 -10.60 -27.77 -5.77
C ASP A 195 -10.06 -26.42 -5.26
N PHE A 196 -10.94 -25.47 -4.96
CA PHE A 196 -10.55 -24.16 -4.41
C PHE A 196 -11.63 -23.57 -3.48
N ASN A 197 -11.24 -22.61 -2.66
CA ASN A 197 -12.17 -21.71 -2.00
C ASN A 197 -12.15 -20.34 -2.68
N LYS A 198 -13.34 -19.71 -2.80
CA LYS A 198 -13.52 -18.32 -3.26
C LYS A 198 -14.09 -17.45 -2.15
N ILE A 199 -13.73 -16.17 -2.15
CA ILE A 199 -14.36 -15.14 -1.31
C ILE A 199 -15.70 -14.79 -1.96
N ASP A 200 -16.81 -15.21 -1.34
CA ASP A 200 -18.14 -14.89 -1.83
C ASP A 200 -18.50 -13.44 -1.48
N SER A 201 -18.11 -12.99 -0.28
CA SER A 201 -18.28 -11.61 0.15
C SER A 201 -17.22 -11.17 1.16
N ILE A 202 -16.95 -9.86 1.17
CA ILE A 202 -16.04 -9.21 2.12
C ILE A 202 -16.57 -7.82 2.49
N LYS A 203 -16.44 -7.47 3.77
CA LYS A 203 -16.70 -6.14 4.33
C LYS A 203 -15.52 -5.74 5.22
N LEU A 204 -15.03 -4.51 5.07
CA LEU A 204 -14.09 -3.89 6.02
C LEU A 204 -14.80 -2.84 6.87
N SER A 205 -14.35 -2.64 8.11
CA SER A 205 -14.89 -1.66 9.06
C SER A 205 -14.11 -0.35 9.01
N ASP A 206 -12.81 -0.46 8.77
CA ASP A 206 -11.91 0.59 8.33
C ASP A 206 -11.11 0.13 7.11
N VAL A 207 -10.66 1.10 6.31
CA VAL A 207 -9.77 0.87 5.16
C VAL A 207 -8.38 1.47 5.37
N GLU A 208 -8.15 2.12 6.53
CA GLU A 208 -6.94 2.85 6.95
C GLU A 208 -6.59 4.08 6.06
N GLU A 209 -7.02 4.11 4.80
CA GLU A 209 -6.89 5.21 3.83
C GLU A 209 -7.42 6.59 4.29
N PRO A 210 -6.59 7.66 4.27
CA PRO A 210 -7.07 9.02 4.40
C PRO A 210 -7.82 9.52 3.16
N TRP A 211 -8.79 10.43 3.38
CA TRP A 211 -9.69 10.95 2.33
C TRP A 211 -8.99 11.62 1.13
N PHE A 212 -7.70 11.93 1.24
CA PHE A 212 -6.90 12.68 0.27
C PHE A 212 -5.88 11.83 -0.51
N LYS A 213 -5.71 10.54 -0.19
CA LYS A 213 -4.84 9.63 -0.96
C LYS A 213 -5.59 8.94 -2.11
N GLY A 214 -6.89 8.67 -1.94
CA GLY A 214 -7.77 8.20 -3.01
C GLY A 214 -8.73 7.13 -2.53
N ASN A 215 -8.84 6.05 -3.29
CA ASN A 215 -9.41 4.81 -2.77
C ASN A 215 -8.25 3.85 -2.45
N PRO A 216 -8.41 2.95 -1.45
CA PRO A 216 -7.33 2.07 -1.01
C PRO A 216 -6.90 1.02 -2.04
N GLU A 217 -5.68 0.56 -1.86
CA GLU A 217 -4.93 -0.39 -2.67
C GLU A 217 -4.91 -1.82 -2.04
N ILE A 218 -6.01 -2.16 -1.34
CA ILE A 218 -6.17 -3.40 -0.56
C ILE A 218 -5.71 -4.66 -1.30
N TYR A 219 -4.92 -5.47 -0.61
CA TYR A 219 -4.51 -6.80 -1.05
C TYR A 219 -4.51 -7.84 0.07
N ALA A 220 -4.36 -9.11 -0.31
CA ALA A 220 -4.23 -10.18 0.65
C ALA A 220 -3.07 -11.12 0.32
N ILE A 221 -2.25 -11.40 1.33
CA ILE A 221 -1.19 -12.41 1.33
C ILE A 221 -1.79 -13.72 1.82
N VAL A 222 -1.96 -14.70 0.92
CA VAL A 222 -2.49 -16.03 1.25
C VAL A 222 -1.37 -17.06 1.18
N PHE A 223 -1.20 -17.84 2.24
CA PHE A 223 -0.23 -18.93 2.24
C PHE A 223 -0.80 -20.21 2.85
N ASN A 224 -0.31 -21.33 2.33
CA ASN A 224 -0.70 -22.67 2.73
C ASN A 224 0.47 -23.40 3.37
N PHE A 225 0.14 -24.34 4.26
CA PHE A 225 1.15 -25.07 4.99
C PHE A 225 1.14 -26.56 4.67
N ASP A 226 2.10 -26.98 3.85
CA ASP A 226 2.28 -28.39 3.47
C ASP A 226 3.17 -29.15 4.47
N LYS A 227 3.21 -30.48 4.35
CA LYS A 227 4.22 -31.35 4.95
C LYS A 227 5.52 -31.40 4.14
N ASN A 228 5.46 -31.16 2.83
CA ASN A 228 6.55 -31.37 1.86
C ASN A 228 7.18 -30.06 1.35
N PHE A 229 7.31 -29.04 2.19
CA PHE A 229 7.94 -27.75 1.86
C PHE A 229 9.41 -27.81 1.39
N ASN A 230 10.09 -28.95 1.54
CA ASN A 230 11.42 -29.17 0.95
C ASN A 230 11.37 -29.46 -0.57
N ASP A 231 10.18 -29.59 -1.15
CA ASP A 231 9.98 -29.64 -2.60
C ASP A 231 9.71 -28.23 -3.15
N PRO A 232 10.59 -27.65 -3.99
CA PRO A 232 10.40 -26.33 -4.61
C PRO A 232 9.28 -26.31 -5.66
N SER A 233 8.46 -27.36 -5.77
CA SER A 233 7.32 -27.46 -6.69
C SER A 233 5.97 -27.06 -6.07
N VAL A 234 5.91 -26.79 -4.77
CA VAL A 234 4.67 -26.36 -4.07
C VAL A 234 4.73 -24.85 -3.85
N PRO A 235 4.00 -24.03 -4.63
CA PRO A 235 3.96 -22.58 -4.44
C PRO A 235 3.21 -22.28 -3.13
N PRO A 236 3.89 -21.81 -2.07
CA PRO A 236 3.26 -21.78 -0.76
C PRO A 236 2.57 -20.44 -0.47
N LEU A 237 2.67 -19.48 -1.40
CA LEU A 237 2.33 -18.08 -1.23
C LEU A 237 1.64 -17.54 -2.49
N ARG A 238 0.56 -16.78 -2.29
CA ARG A 238 -0.15 -16.02 -3.31
C ARG A 238 -0.39 -14.61 -2.77
N VAL A 239 -0.38 -13.62 -3.64
CA VAL A 239 -0.90 -12.29 -3.31
C VAL A 239 -2.04 -11.97 -4.26
N LEU A 240 -3.14 -11.48 -3.67
CA LEU A 240 -4.42 -11.25 -4.31
C LEU A 240 -4.75 -9.77 -4.17
N GLN A 241 -4.74 -9.03 -5.27
CA GLN A 241 -5.26 -7.67 -5.28
C GLN A 241 -6.78 -7.71 -5.05
N MET A 242 -7.31 -6.78 -4.26
CA MET A 242 -8.75 -6.62 -3.99
C MET A 242 -9.27 -5.26 -4.46
N PRO A 243 -9.03 -4.83 -5.73
CA PRO A 243 -9.29 -3.47 -6.20
C PRO A 243 -10.79 -3.09 -6.29
N TYR A 244 -11.67 -4.03 -5.96
CA TYR A 244 -13.10 -3.78 -5.79
C TYR A 244 -13.42 -3.17 -4.41
N ILE A 245 -12.56 -3.33 -3.40
CA ILE A 245 -12.70 -2.70 -2.09
C ILE A 245 -12.28 -1.24 -2.24
N LYS A 246 -13.23 -0.32 -2.06
CA LYS A 246 -13.02 1.10 -2.31
C LYS A 246 -13.53 2.00 -1.18
N LYS A 247 -14.38 1.48 -0.29
CA LYS A 247 -14.96 2.23 0.85
C LYS A 247 -15.18 1.29 2.02
N LYS A 248 -14.85 1.76 3.23
CA LYS A 248 -15.26 1.10 4.48
C LYS A 248 -16.78 0.97 4.58
N ASP A 249 -17.23 0.03 5.39
CA ASP A 249 -18.63 -0.30 5.63
C ASP A 249 -19.46 -0.83 4.43
N VAL A 250 -18.86 -1.03 3.26
CA VAL A 250 -19.51 -1.64 2.08
C VAL A 250 -19.29 -3.15 2.04
N LEU A 251 -20.35 -3.91 1.73
CA LEU A 251 -20.26 -5.35 1.47
C LEU A 251 -20.03 -5.58 -0.03
N TYR A 252 -18.85 -6.10 -0.37
CA TYR A 252 -18.47 -6.48 -1.72
C TYR A 252 -18.69 -7.97 -1.95
N THR A 253 -19.05 -8.37 -3.16
CA THR A 253 -19.29 -9.78 -3.54
C THR A 253 -18.46 -10.17 -4.77
N PRO A 254 -17.15 -10.45 -4.61
CA PRO A 254 -16.22 -10.52 -5.74
C PRO A 254 -16.14 -11.91 -6.39
N GLU A 255 -16.63 -12.96 -5.73
CA GLU A 255 -16.46 -14.38 -6.13
C GLU A 255 -14.99 -14.79 -6.40
N GLN A 256 -14.03 -14.13 -5.73
CA GLN A 256 -12.60 -14.23 -6.03
C GLN A 256 -11.98 -15.53 -5.47
N PRO A 257 -11.42 -16.43 -6.30
CA PRO A 257 -10.65 -17.59 -5.83
C PRO A 257 -9.42 -17.14 -5.03
N PHE A 258 -9.19 -17.75 -3.84
CA PHE A 258 -8.09 -17.35 -2.96
C PHE A 258 -7.24 -18.50 -2.41
N VAL A 259 -7.82 -19.69 -2.19
CA VAL A 259 -7.07 -20.89 -1.75
C VAL A 259 -7.32 -22.03 -2.72
N PHE A 260 -6.27 -22.67 -3.24
CA PHE A 260 -6.37 -23.81 -4.17
C PHE A 260 -5.88 -25.09 -3.46
N TRP A 261 -6.76 -26.07 -3.28
CA TRP A 261 -6.51 -27.24 -2.43
C TRP A 261 -5.75 -28.37 -3.13
N ASN A 262 -5.81 -28.44 -4.46
CA ASN A 262 -5.05 -29.43 -5.26
C ASN A 262 -3.52 -29.34 -5.07
N GLU A 263 -3.06 -28.23 -4.49
CA GLU A 263 -1.66 -27.89 -4.32
C GLU A 263 -1.10 -28.37 -2.97
N HIS A 264 -1.97 -28.88 -2.07
CA HIS A 264 -1.64 -29.02 -0.65
C HIS A 264 -2.09 -30.35 -0.02
N THR A 265 -1.23 -30.93 0.81
CA THR A 265 -1.49 -32.13 1.62
C THR A 265 -2.30 -31.85 2.90
N ARG A 266 -2.54 -30.57 3.23
CA ARG A 266 -3.33 -30.12 4.38
C ARG A 266 -4.45 -29.18 3.97
N ASN A 267 -5.65 -29.43 4.50
CA ASN A 267 -6.81 -28.55 4.33
C ASN A 267 -6.76 -27.32 5.26
N ALA A 268 -5.65 -26.58 5.29
CA ALA A 268 -5.47 -25.39 6.12
C ALA A 268 -4.62 -24.29 5.44
N ALA A 269 -5.20 -23.09 5.31
CA ALA A 269 -4.55 -21.89 4.81
C ALA A 269 -4.56 -20.76 5.85
N THR A 270 -3.66 -19.79 5.68
CA THR A 270 -3.67 -18.47 6.33
C THR A 270 -3.84 -17.38 5.28
N MET A 271 -4.54 -16.31 5.66
CA MET A 271 -4.63 -15.07 4.89
C MET A 271 -4.34 -13.88 5.80
N ILE A 272 -3.55 -12.93 5.31
CA ILE A 272 -3.35 -11.60 5.88
C ILE A 272 -3.91 -10.60 4.85
N ILE A 273 -4.70 -9.62 5.27
CA ILE A 273 -5.19 -8.52 4.44
C ILE A 273 -4.43 -7.26 4.83
N MET A 274 -3.99 -6.49 3.83
CA MET A 274 -3.14 -5.31 3.95
C MET A 274 -3.69 -4.16 3.09
N GLU A 275 -3.34 -2.94 3.46
CA GLU A 275 -3.35 -1.69 2.68
C GLU A 275 -1.93 -1.48 2.06
N GLU A 276 -1.73 -0.71 0.97
CA GLU A 276 -0.40 -0.24 0.50
C GLU A 276 -0.30 1.30 0.55
N ASP A 277 0.27 1.84 1.63
CA ASP A 277 0.40 3.29 1.81
C ASP A 277 1.44 3.91 0.87
N SER A 278 2.68 3.36 0.86
CA SER A 278 3.71 3.54 -0.18
C SER A 278 5.03 2.78 0.12
N GLY A 279 5.79 2.44 -0.92
CA GLY A 279 7.24 2.15 -0.80
C GLY A 279 7.65 0.73 -0.38
N PHE A 280 6.72 -0.22 -0.27
CA PHE A 280 6.92 -1.59 0.19
C PHE A 280 8.06 -2.38 -0.47
N ASP A 281 8.92 -3.04 0.32
CA ASP A 281 9.94 -3.97 -0.19
C ASP A 281 9.37 -5.39 -0.38
N TYR A 282 8.72 -5.56 -1.53
CA TYR A 282 8.23 -6.85 -2.02
C TYR A 282 9.28 -7.97 -2.00
N ALA A 283 10.58 -7.68 -2.18
CA ALA A 283 11.63 -8.69 -2.17
C ALA A 283 12.01 -9.12 -0.74
N ALA A 284 11.97 -8.19 0.23
CA ALA A 284 12.09 -8.52 1.65
C ALA A 284 10.96 -9.45 2.11
N VAL A 285 9.71 -9.13 1.80
CA VAL A 285 8.55 -9.95 2.22
C VAL A 285 8.63 -11.36 1.64
N ILE A 286 9.01 -11.55 0.38
CA ILE A 286 9.26 -12.89 -0.18
C ILE A 286 10.35 -13.63 0.60
N ASN A 287 11.45 -12.96 0.97
CA ASN A 287 12.51 -13.59 1.77
C ASN A 287 11.99 -14.06 3.13
N ILE A 288 11.24 -13.22 3.86
CA ILE A 288 10.73 -13.57 5.19
C ILE A 288 9.68 -14.66 5.13
N VAL A 289 8.71 -14.60 4.20
CA VAL A 289 7.70 -15.66 4.06
C VAL A 289 8.39 -17.01 3.80
N VAL A 290 9.38 -17.06 2.91
CA VAL A 290 10.17 -18.28 2.63
C VAL A 290 10.94 -18.77 3.87
N GLN A 291 11.56 -17.87 4.64
CA GLN A 291 12.29 -18.23 5.86
C GLN A 291 11.38 -18.75 6.98
N ALA A 292 10.24 -18.10 7.21
CA ALA A 292 9.27 -18.48 8.22
C ALA A 292 8.65 -19.85 7.90
N ILE A 293 8.25 -20.06 6.64
CA ILE A 293 7.82 -21.36 6.11
C ILE A 293 8.88 -22.44 6.34
N GLY A 294 10.13 -22.18 5.92
CA GLY A 294 11.25 -23.13 6.05
C GLY A 294 11.52 -23.54 7.51
N THR A 295 11.29 -22.64 8.46
CA THR A 295 11.44 -22.91 9.90
C THR A 295 10.39 -23.89 10.41
N GLY A 296 9.12 -23.77 9.98
CA GLY A 296 8.03 -24.65 10.41
C GLY A 296 8.24 -26.12 10.07
N VAL A 297 8.86 -26.39 8.91
CA VAL A 297 9.24 -27.75 8.45
C VAL A 297 10.08 -28.47 9.49
N THR A 298 10.97 -27.75 10.18
CA THR A 298 11.93 -28.32 11.12
C THR A 298 11.33 -28.71 12.47
N LEU A 299 10.19 -28.11 12.85
CA LEU A 299 9.56 -28.28 14.17
C LEU A 299 8.62 -29.49 14.26
N GLY A 300 8.32 -30.15 13.15
CA GLY A 300 7.44 -31.33 13.10
C GLY A 300 5.95 -30.99 12.95
N THR A 301 5.12 -32.02 12.79
CA THR A 301 3.80 -31.90 12.13
C THR A 301 2.58 -32.16 13.03
N GLY A 302 2.75 -32.14 14.36
CA GLY A 302 1.66 -32.34 15.31
C GLY A 302 0.85 -31.06 15.57
N ASP A 303 -0.48 -31.19 15.76
CA ASP A 303 -1.41 -30.05 15.89
C ASP A 303 -1.06 -29.10 17.05
N VAL A 304 -0.44 -29.60 18.12
CA VAL A 304 -0.01 -28.80 19.29
C VAL A 304 1.12 -27.82 18.94
N VAL A 305 1.94 -28.12 17.92
CA VAL A 305 3.02 -27.26 17.43
C VAL A 305 2.51 -26.26 16.38
N TRP A 306 1.35 -26.55 15.78
CA TRP A 306 0.84 -25.84 14.61
C TRP A 306 0.41 -24.41 14.89
N THR A 307 -0.52 -24.20 15.84
CA THR A 307 -1.06 -22.86 16.10
C THR A 307 0.02 -21.84 16.50
N PRO A 308 0.98 -22.17 17.39
CA PRO A 308 2.10 -21.27 17.68
C PRO A 308 2.98 -20.99 16.46
N PHE A 309 3.20 -21.98 15.59
CA PHE A 309 3.98 -21.79 14.36
C PHE A 309 3.29 -20.85 13.36
N VAL A 310 1.99 -21.02 13.13
CA VAL A 310 1.19 -20.15 12.24
C VAL A 310 1.23 -18.71 12.74
N VAL A 311 0.97 -18.49 14.04
CA VAL A 311 1.02 -17.15 14.65
C VAL A 311 2.41 -16.53 14.51
N ASN A 312 3.48 -17.26 14.86
CA ASN A 312 4.85 -16.75 14.74
C ASN A 312 5.25 -16.41 13.29
N THR A 313 4.73 -17.17 12.31
CA THR A 313 4.95 -16.90 10.88
C THR A 313 4.26 -15.61 10.47
N VAL A 314 2.99 -15.42 10.85
CA VAL A 314 2.26 -14.18 10.58
C VAL A 314 2.94 -12.98 11.24
N THR A 315 3.32 -13.09 12.52
CA THR A 315 4.09 -12.04 13.21
C THR A 315 5.41 -11.74 12.49
N SER A 316 6.16 -12.76 12.05
CA SER A 316 7.42 -12.54 11.33
C SER A 316 7.21 -11.80 10.00
N VAL A 317 6.14 -12.14 9.26
CA VAL A 317 5.77 -11.47 8.00
C VAL A 317 5.38 -10.01 8.26
N LEU A 318 4.59 -9.74 9.29
CA LEU A 318 4.16 -8.40 9.66
C LEU A 318 5.32 -7.54 10.19
N ASP A 319 6.19 -8.10 11.02
CA ASP A 319 7.42 -7.44 11.49
C ASP A 319 8.38 -7.10 10.33
N ALA A 320 8.35 -7.87 9.25
CA ALA A 320 9.14 -7.61 8.05
C ALA A 320 8.55 -6.50 7.18
N ILE A 321 7.22 -6.47 7.02
CA ILE A 321 6.48 -5.41 6.35
C ILE A 321 6.70 -4.09 7.10
N LYS A 322 6.42 -4.08 8.40
CA LYS A 322 6.62 -2.93 9.30
C LYS A 322 8.10 -2.59 9.53
N GLY A 323 9.01 -3.47 9.10
CA GLY A 323 10.46 -3.32 9.19
C GLY A 323 11.14 -2.88 7.89
N SER A 324 10.47 -2.92 6.73
CA SER A 324 10.97 -2.37 5.47
C SER A 324 10.77 -0.85 5.43
N TRP A 325 11.68 -0.16 6.12
CA TRP A 325 11.88 1.28 6.33
C TRP A 325 11.66 2.24 5.13
N SER A 326 10.43 2.40 4.67
CA SER A 326 9.85 3.71 4.34
C SER A 326 9.38 4.42 5.63
N GLN A 327 9.01 5.71 5.56
CA GLN A 327 8.42 6.44 6.71
C GLN A 327 6.90 6.20 6.88
N ASP A 328 6.37 5.35 6.01
CA ASP A 328 4.98 5.16 5.63
C ASP A 328 4.93 3.70 5.15
N SER A 329 4.15 2.80 5.77
CA SER A 329 4.33 1.35 5.56
C SER A 329 3.02 0.58 5.70
N ASP A 330 2.68 -0.19 4.66
CA ASP A 330 1.48 -1.02 4.49
C ASP A 330 0.74 -1.38 5.78
N ASP A 331 -0.41 -0.76 5.95
CA ASP A 331 -1.23 -0.94 7.13
C ASP A 331 -1.96 -2.31 7.18
N GLU A 332 -2.04 -2.87 8.39
CA GLU A 332 -2.53 -4.23 8.61
C GLU A 332 -4.04 -4.25 8.85
N ILE A 333 -4.82 -4.56 7.82
CA ILE A 333 -6.27 -4.65 7.89
C ILE A 333 -6.74 -5.79 8.84
N ASP A 334 -6.44 -7.05 8.52
CA ASP A 334 -6.89 -8.20 9.34
C ASP A 334 -6.19 -9.53 8.99
N GLN A 335 -6.31 -10.52 9.87
CA GLN A 335 -5.70 -11.85 9.74
C GLN A 335 -6.72 -12.98 9.89
N TYR A 336 -6.55 -14.04 9.10
CA TYR A 336 -7.30 -15.30 9.16
C TYR A 336 -6.33 -16.47 9.30
N TYR A 337 -5.97 -16.83 10.54
CA TYR A 337 -4.98 -17.89 10.83
C TYR A 337 -5.33 -19.28 10.27
N ILE A 338 -6.62 -19.64 10.24
CA ILE A 338 -7.06 -20.95 9.76
C ILE A 338 -8.33 -20.79 8.91
N ILE A 339 -8.13 -20.89 7.60
CA ILE A 339 -9.15 -21.15 6.58
C ILE A 339 -9.13 -22.65 6.29
N ARG A 340 -10.31 -23.27 6.18
CA ARG A 340 -10.49 -24.70 5.88
C ARG A 340 -11.20 -24.86 4.54
N LYS A 341 -11.09 -26.06 3.96
CA LYS A 341 -11.87 -26.51 2.80
C LYS A 341 -13.34 -26.73 3.20
N GLU A 342 -14.09 -25.64 3.31
CA GLU A 342 -15.48 -25.61 3.80
C GLU A 342 -16.26 -24.43 3.20
N ASN A 343 -17.57 -24.38 3.47
CA ASN A 343 -18.44 -23.23 3.18
C ASN A 343 -18.71 -22.44 4.46
N VAL A 344 -18.35 -21.16 4.47
CA VAL A 344 -18.65 -20.19 5.54
C VAL A 344 -19.68 -19.20 5.02
N THR A 345 -20.95 -19.42 5.39
CA THR A 345 -22.11 -18.63 4.94
C THR A 345 -22.50 -17.49 5.88
N GLN A 346 -21.87 -17.41 7.05
CA GLN A 346 -21.98 -16.27 7.98
C GLN A 346 -20.69 -15.47 7.91
N LEU A 347 -20.79 -14.13 7.94
CA LEU A 347 -19.62 -13.24 7.95
C LEU A 347 -18.69 -13.56 9.13
N LYS A 348 -17.61 -14.29 8.83
CA LYS A 348 -16.56 -14.67 9.76
C LYS A 348 -15.58 -13.50 9.86
N LYS A 349 -15.42 -12.98 11.07
CA LYS A 349 -14.44 -11.93 11.37
C LYS A 349 -13.02 -12.47 11.31
N GLY A 350 -12.06 -11.62 10.96
CA GLY A 350 -10.65 -11.88 11.21
C GLY A 350 -10.28 -11.63 12.68
N ALA A 351 -8.98 -11.73 12.97
CA ALA A 351 -8.40 -11.56 14.30
C ALA A 351 -8.53 -10.14 14.87
N SER A 352 -8.35 -9.09 14.06
CA SER A 352 -8.48 -7.68 14.47
C SER A 352 -9.96 -7.28 14.62
N ASN A 353 -10.86 -8.00 13.94
CA ASN A 353 -12.29 -7.69 13.76
C ASN A 353 -12.57 -6.52 12.80
N ASN A 354 -11.57 -6.03 12.06
CA ASN A 354 -11.78 -5.03 11.01
C ASN A 354 -12.49 -5.68 9.80
N ALA A 355 -11.93 -6.78 9.28
CA ALA A 355 -12.48 -7.50 8.14
C ALA A 355 -13.52 -8.54 8.54
N SER A 356 -14.44 -8.83 7.62
CA SER A 356 -15.37 -9.96 7.72
C SER A 356 -15.63 -10.55 6.35
N ILE A 357 -15.53 -11.88 6.22
CA ILE A 357 -15.70 -12.60 4.94
C ILE A 357 -16.72 -13.73 5.00
N THR A 358 -17.32 -14.05 3.86
CA THR A 358 -17.90 -15.37 3.57
C THR A 358 -17.10 -16.03 2.45
N TYR A 359 -16.97 -17.35 2.49
CA TYR A 359 -16.28 -18.11 1.46
C TYR A 359 -16.94 -19.45 1.18
N SER A 360 -16.94 -19.88 -0.08
CA SER A 360 -17.47 -21.16 -0.52
C SER A 360 -16.37 -22.00 -1.14
N PHE A 361 -16.53 -23.33 -1.03
CA PHE A 361 -15.68 -24.33 -1.65
C PHE A 361 -16.31 -24.78 -2.98
N GLU A 362 -15.50 -24.79 -4.03
CA GLU A 362 -15.88 -25.19 -5.39
C GLU A 362 -14.87 -26.19 -5.98
N THR A 363 -15.34 -26.98 -6.95
CA THR A 363 -14.57 -27.94 -7.75
C THR A 363 -14.88 -27.68 -9.22
N LEU A 364 -13.86 -27.40 -10.04
CA LEU A 364 -13.97 -27.14 -11.49
C LEU A 364 -13.38 -28.27 -12.36
#